data_AF-A0A1I3NSK0-F1
#
_entry.id   AF-A0A1I3NSK0-F1
#
_cell.length_a   1.000
_cell.length_b   1.000
_cell.length_c   1.000
_cell.angle_alpha   90.00
_cell.angle_beta   90.00
_cell.angle_gamma   90.00
#
_symmetry.space_group_name_H-M   'P 1'
#
loop_
_entity.id
_entity.type
_entity.pdbx_description
1 polymer ?
#
loop_
_entity_poly.entity_id
_entity_poly.type
_entity_poly.pdbx_seq_one_letter_code
_entity_poly.pdbx_strand_id
1 'polypeptide(L)'
;MSELEILFPEYPTVSVLGKQVTVKAVRLADLSAFGAASGRLLALMAACSTENQAEFAEKHSGDLRRVLRMATSIGWWRARRLPAPVALELFGVVLQVNHRFFTQALAGAAKRLGGQLQHNG
;
A
#
# COMPACT_ATOMS: atom_id res chain seq x y z
N MET A 1 5.74 5.01 26.04
CA MET A 1 6.74 4.84 24.96
C MET A 1 6.09 4.46 23.62
N SER A 2 5.00 3.68 23.59
CA SER A 2 4.36 3.18 22.35
C SER A 2 3.54 4.20 21.54
N GLU A 3 3.29 5.41 22.04
CA GLU A 3 2.46 6.41 21.34
C GLU A 3 3.26 7.32 20.37
N LEU A 4 4.60 7.30 20.43
CA LEU A 4 5.46 8.12 19.58
C LEU A 4 5.95 7.42 18.30
N GLU A 5 5.86 6.09 18.21
CA GLU A 5 6.09 5.34 16.96
C GLU A 5 5.08 5.69 15.86
N ILE A 6 3.93 6.26 16.25
CA ILE A 6 2.87 6.69 15.34
C ILE A 6 3.35 7.87 14.48
N LEU A 7 4.22 8.73 15.01
CA LEU A 7 4.75 9.91 14.32
C LEU A 7 5.99 9.59 13.47
N PHE A 8 6.70 8.51 13.78
CA PHE A 8 7.94 8.11 13.12
C PHE A 8 7.94 6.61 12.79
N PRO A 9 7.14 6.16 11.81
CA PRO A 9 7.13 4.76 11.41
C PRO A 9 8.50 4.35 10.87
N GLU A 10 9.07 3.28 11.42
CA GLU A 10 10.23 2.63 10.80
C GLU A 10 9.82 2.08 9.44
N TYR A 11 10.40 2.65 8.39
CA TYR A 11 10.13 2.23 7.02
C TYR A 11 10.93 0.97 6.70
N PRO A 12 10.29 -0.20 6.55
CA PRO A 12 11.02 -1.42 6.27
C PRO A 12 11.70 -1.28 4.91
N THR A 13 12.93 -1.76 4.86
CA THR A 13 13.71 -1.81 3.62
C THR A 13 13.73 -3.26 3.15
N VAL A 14 13.30 -3.49 1.91
CA VAL A 14 13.26 -4.80 1.28
C VAL A 14 14.24 -4.87 0.11
N SER A 15 14.93 -5.99 -0.03
CA SER A 15 15.83 -6.23 -1.16
C SER A 15 15.01 -6.66 -2.37
N VAL A 16 15.04 -5.86 -3.44
CA VAL A 16 14.38 -6.14 -4.71
C VAL A 16 15.46 -6.21 -5.79
N LEU A 17 15.65 -7.38 -6.39
CA LEU A 17 16.68 -7.62 -7.42
C LEU A 17 18.09 -7.15 -6.98
N GLY A 18 18.46 -7.44 -5.72
CA GLY A 18 19.76 -7.05 -5.16
C GLY A 18 19.90 -5.57 -4.77
N LYS A 19 18.79 -4.80 -4.78
CA LYS A 19 18.79 -3.39 -4.35
C LYS A 19 17.83 -3.17 -3.20
N GLN A 20 18.28 -2.35 -2.26
CA GLN A 20 17.47 -1.96 -1.11
C GLN A 20 16.39 -0.96 -1.55
N VAL A 21 15.13 -1.30 -1.27
CA VAL A 21 13.95 -0.49 -1.53
C VAL A 21 13.26 -0.20 -0.21
N THR A 22 13.15 1.08 0.14
CA THR A 22 12.46 1.53 1.34
C THR A 22 10.98 1.66 1.05
N VAL A 23 10.15 0.97 1.83
CA VAL A 23 8.68 1.07 1.75
C VAL A 23 8.22 2.16 2.70
N LYS A 24 7.66 3.22 2.12
CA LYS A 24 7.25 4.43 2.83
C LYS A 24 5.76 4.40 3.13
N ALA A 25 5.37 5.08 4.21
CA ALA A 25 3.97 5.39 4.46
C ALA A 25 3.45 6.31 3.36
N VAL A 26 2.23 6.05 2.92
CA VAL A 26 1.52 6.90 1.98
C VAL A 26 1.24 8.24 2.65
N ARG A 27 1.54 9.33 1.94
CA ARG A 27 1.24 10.68 2.42
C ARG A 27 -0.27 10.89 2.48
N LEU A 28 -0.77 11.67 3.44
CA LEU A 28 -2.20 11.99 3.54
C LEU A 28 -2.77 12.58 2.24
N ALA A 29 -2.00 13.44 1.56
CA ALA A 29 -2.40 14.02 0.27
C ALA A 29 -2.58 12.98 -0.86
N ASP A 30 -1.89 11.85 -0.76
CA ASP A 30 -1.85 10.77 -1.73
C ASP A 30 -2.81 9.61 -1.37
N LEU A 31 -3.47 9.69 -0.22
CA LEU A 31 -4.26 8.61 0.38
C LEU A 31 -5.43 8.19 -0.50
N SER A 32 -6.17 9.14 -1.06
CA SER A 32 -7.32 8.86 -1.93
C SER A 32 -6.89 8.16 -3.23
N ALA A 33 -5.83 8.67 -3.86
CA ALA A 33 -5.27 8.10 -5.08
C ALA A 33 -4.65 6.72 -4.84
N PHE A 34 -3.99 6.52 -3.69
CA PHE A 34 -3.50 5.21 -3.28
C PHE A 34 -4.67 4.24 -3.06
N GLY A 35 -5.69 4.61 -2.28
CA GLY A 35 -6.84 3.77 -1.98
C GLY A 35 -7.62 3.35 -3.22
N ALA A 36 -7.82 4.26 -4.17
CA ALA A 36 -8.48 3.96 -5.44
C ALA A 36 -7.66 2.99 -6.33
N ALA A 37 -6.33 3.11 -6.32
CA ALA A 37 -5.45 2.24 -7.09
C ALA A 37 -5.29 0.86 -6.43
N SER A 38 -5.03 0.82 -5.13
CA SER A 38 -4.88 -0.43 -4.36
C SER A 38 -6.19 -1.20 -4.27
N GLY A 39 -7.32 -0.52 -4.08
CA GLY A 39 -8.65 -1.15 -4.03
C GLY A 39 -9.02 -1.83 -5.34
N ARG A 40 -8.76 -1.19 -6.49
CA ARG A 40 -8.95 -1.82 -7.81
C ARG A 40 -8.05 -3.03 -8.01
N LEU A 41 -6.77 -2.92 -7.64
CA LEU A 41 -5.84 -4.04 -7.73
C LEU A 41 -6.26 -5.22 -6.84
N LEU A 42 -6.69 -4.95 -5.60
CA LEU A 42 -7.19 -5.98 -4.68
C LEU A 42 -8.46 -6.66 -5.20
N ALA A 43 -9.43 -5.89 -5.68
CA ALA A 43 -10.67 -6.44 -6.23
C ALA A 43 -10.40 -7.34 -7.45
N LEU A 44 -9.48 -6.92 -8.32
CA LEU A 44 -9.13 -7.72 -9.49
C LEU A 44 -8.28 -8.94 -9.14
N MET A 45 -7.37 -8.85 -8.16
CA MET A 45 -6.64 -10.00 -7.64
C MET A 45 -7.58 -11.02 -7.00
N ALA A 46 -8.59 -10.58 -6.26
CA ALA A 46 -9.58 -11.46 -5.66
C ALA A 46 -10.44 -12.21 -6.70
N ALA A 47 -10.59 -11.63 -7.90
CA ALA A 47 -11.29 -12.24 -9.02
C ALA A 47 -10.39 -13.15 -9.89
N CYS A 48 -9.08 -13.16 -9.68
CA CYS A 48 -8.11 -13.92 -10.48
C CYS A 48 -7.69 -15.20 -9.76
N SER A 49 -7.55 -16.31 -10.50
CA SER A 49 -6.94 -17.52 -9.96
C SER A 49 -5.45 -17.27 -9.66
N THR A 50 -4.90 -18.00 -8.69
CA THR A 50 -3.49 -17.93 -8.31
C THR A 50 -2.53 -18.19 -9.47
N GLU A 51 -2.96 -19.01 -10.44
CA GLU A 51 -2.20 -19.35 -11.65
C GLU A 51 -2.04 -18.17 -12.64
N ASN A 52 -2.93 -17.18 -12.59
CA ASN A 52 -2.97 -16.06 -13.54
C ASN A 52 -2.38 -14.75 -12.98
N GLN A 53 -1.74 -14.78 -11.81
CA GLN A 53 -1.23 -13.57 -11.15
C GLN A 53 -0.12 -12.85 -11.94
N ALA A 54 0.71 -13.59 -12.69
CA ALA A 54 1.75 -13.00 -13.53
C ALA A 54 1.15 -12.24 -14.72
N GLU A 55 0.19 -12.85 -15.43
CA GLU A 55 -0.53 -12.22 -16.53
C GLU A 55 -1.36 -11.02 -16.05
N PHE A 56 -1.97 -11.15 -14.86
CA PHE A 56 -2.65 -10.05 -14.18
C PHE A 56 -1.70 -8.87 -13.91
N ALA A 57 -0.52 -9.14 -13.36
CA ALA A 57 0.46 -8.11 -13.05
C ALA A 57 1.00 -7.41 -14.31
N GLU A 58 1.09 -8.10 -15.45
CA GLU A 58 1.43 -7.48 -16.73
C GLU A 58 0.32 -6.55 -17.23
N LYS A 59 -0.93 -7.03 -17.26
CA LYS A 59 -2.11 -6.25 -17.70
C LYS A 59 -2.33 -5.00 -16.85
N HIS A 60 -2.08 -5.08 -15.55
CA HIS A 60 -2.29 -3.98 -14.60
C HIS A 60 -0.99 -3.31 -14.12
N SER A 61 0.09 -3.47 -14.89
CA SER A 61 1.42 -2.93 -14.56
C SER A 61 1.43 -1.41 -14.37
N GLY A 62 0.53 -0.67 -15.02
CA GLY A 62 0.38 0.78 -14.83
C GLY A 62 -0.06 1.17 -13.41
N ASP A 63 -1.10 0.52 -12.89
CA ASP A 63 -1.63 0.79 -11.55
C ASP A 63 -0.65 0.30 -10.47
N LEU A 64 -0.03 -0.87 -10.66
CA LEU A 64 1.03 -1.38 -9.79
C LEU A 64 2.18 -0.36 -9.68
N ARG A 65 2.69 0.14 -10.81
CA ARG A 65 3.77 1.14 -10.82
C ARG A 65 3.37 2.44 -10.13
N ARG A 66 2.10 2.86 -10.28
CA ARG A 66 1.59 4.06 -9.62
C ARG A 66 1.63 3.91 -8.11
N VAL A 67 1.13 2.79 -7.58
CA VAL A 67 1.15 2.49 -6.14
C VAL A 67 2.59 2.41 -5.63
N LEU A 68 3.45 1.64 -6.31
CA LEU A 68 4.85 1.49 -5.92
C LEU A 68 5.59 2.83 -5.88
N ARG A 69 5.33 3.75 -6.81
CA ARG A 69 5.95 5.08 -6.80
C ARG A 69 5.54 5.91 -5.58
N MET A 70 4.28 5.78 -5.14
CA MET A 70 3.74 6.58 -4.03
C MET A 70 4.23 6.07 -2.66
N ALA A 71 4.48 4.77 -2.56
CA ALA A 71 4.78 4.09 -1.30
C ALA A 71 6.18 3.45 -1.23
N THR A 72 7.07 3.71 -2.19
CA THR A 72 8.46 3.19 -2.14
C THR A 72 9.49 4.24 -2.57
N SER A 73 10.77 3.97 -2.30
CA SER A 73 11.89 4.78 -2.81
C SER A 73 12.25 4.49 -4.28
N ILE A 74 11.48 3.67 -5.00
CA ILE A 74 11.77 3.31 -6.38
C ILE A 74 11.51 4.50 -7.32
N GLY A 75 12.54 4.91 -8.07
CA GLY A 75 12.40 5.90 -9.14
C GLY A 75 11.59 5.39 -10.34
N TRP A 76 10.94 6.30 -11.05
CA TRP A 76 10.04 6.02 -12.19
C TRP A 76 10.60 5.03 -13.22
N TRP A 77 11.86 5.21 -13.63
CA TRP A 77 12.55 4.36 -14.59
C TRP A 77 12.69 2.92 -14.11
N ARG A 78 12.94 2.72 -12.82
CA ARG A 78 13.10 1.39 -12.22
C ARG A 78 11.75 0.73 -12.01
N ALA A 79 10.72 1.48 -11.61
CA ALA A 79 9.35 0.97 -11.55
C ALA A 79 8.88 0.48 -12.93
N ARG A 80 9.26 1.18 -14.01
CA ARG A 80 8.95 0.74 -15.38
C ARG A 80 9.62 -0.56 -15.80
N ARG A 81 10.85 -0.81 -15.34
CA ARG A 81 11.64 -2.00 -15.71
C ARG A 81 11.47 -3.17 -14.74
N LEU A 82 10.64 -3.05 -13.71
CA LEU A 82 10.38 -4.14 -12.78
C LEU A 82 9.62 -5.26 -13.49
N PRO A 83 10.06 -6.52 -13.35
CA PRO A 83 9.26 -7.67 -13.74
C PRO A 83 7.91 -7.65 -13.01
N ALA A 84 6.85 -8.01 -13.71
CA ALA A 84 5.49 -8.05 -13.19
C ALA A 84 5.34 -8.84 -11.86
N PRO A 85 5.88 -10.07 -11.70
CA PRO A 85 5.78 -10.80 -10.44
C PRO A 85 6.48 -10.08 -9.27
N VAL A 86 7.64 -9.48 -9.52
CA VAL A 86 8.38 -8.71 -8.51
C VAL A 86 7.62 -7.46 -8.09
N ALA A 87 6.93 -6.80 -9.03
CA ALA A 87 6.08 -5.65 -8.73
C ALA A 87 4.87 -6.05 -7.86
N LEU A 88 4.32 -7.24 -8.09
CA LEU A 88 3.20 -7.77 -7.32
C LEU A 88 3.61 -8.14 -5.88
N GLU A 89 4.76 -8.80 -5.70
CA GLU A 89 5.31 -9.08 -4.37
C GLU A 89 5.58 -7.79 -3.59
N LEU A 90 6.22 -6.80 -4.24
CA LEU A 90 6.51 -5.53 -3.61
C LEU A 90 5.21 -4.75 -3.27
N PHE A 91 4.17 -4.88 -4.10
CA PHE A 91 2.84 -4.35 -3.79
C PHE A 91 2.23 -5.00 -2.55
N GLY A 92 2.39 -6.31 -2.37
CA GLY A 92 1.99 -7.02 -1.14
C GLY A 92 2.68 -6.47 0.11
N VAL A 93 3.98 -6.21 0.04
CA VAL A 93 4.74 -5.58 1.14
C VAL A 93 4.24 -4.15 1.40
N VAL A 94 4.03 -3.35 0.34
CA VAL A 94 3.46 -2.00 0.44
C VAL A 94 2.10 -2.02 1.14
N LEU A 95 1.24 -2.97 0.78
CA LEU A 95 -0.06 -3.16 1.43
C LEU A 95 0.12 -3.50 2.90
N GLN A 96 0.98 -4.45 3.27
CA GLN A 96 1.18 -4.83 4.67
C GLN A 96 1.64 -3.65 5.54
N VAL A 97 2.59 -2.84 5.03
CA VAL A 97 3.14 -1.67 5.74
C VAL A 97 2.09 -0.58 5.90
N ASN A 98 1.32 -0.31 4.84
CA ASN A 98 0.31 0.75 4.87
C ASN A 98 -1.02 0.29 5.47
N HIS A 99 -1.30 -1.02 5.53
CA HIS A 99 -2.52 -1.58 6.12
C HIS A 99 -2.60 -1.26 7.61
N ARG A 100 -1.47 -1.27 8.34
CA ARG A 100 -1.46 -0.83 9.76
C ARG A 100 -2.02 0.59 9.92
N PHE A 101 -1.68 1.50 9.01
CA PHE A 101 -2.29 2.84 8.98
C PHE A 101 -3.78 2.77 8.67
N PHE A 102 -4.22 2.00 7.67
CA PHE A 102 -5.65 1.89 7.33
C PHE A 102 -6.48 1.26 8.45
N THR A 103 -6.05 0.14 9.06
CA THR A 103 -6.80 -0.50 10.15
C THR A 103 -6.90 0.39 11.38
N GLN A 104 -5.80 1.08 11.74
CA GLN A 104 -5.79 1.98 12.89
C GLN A 104 -6.53 3.29 12.60
N ALA A 105 -6.46 3.83 11.38
CA ALA A 105 -7.23 5.00 10.96
C ALA A 105 -8.74 4.69 10.91
N LEU A 106 -9.13 3.51 10.42
CA LEU A 106 -10.52 3.07 10.38
C LEU A 106 -11.05 2.82 11.80
N ALA A 107 -10.27 2.16 12.67
CA ALA A 107 -10.60 1.99 14.08
C ALA A 107 -10.68 3.32 14.84
N GLY A 108 -9.76 4.26 14.55
CA GLY A 108 -9.75 5.60 15.11
C GLY A 108 -10.94 6.45 14.64
N ALA A 109 -11.29 6.38 13.36
CA ALA A 109 -12.46 7.04 12.79
C ALA A 109 -13.76 6.43 13.34
N ALA A 110 -13.87 5.10 13.44
CA ALA A 110 -15.00 4.41 14.04
C ALA A 110 -15.17 4.77 15.53
N LYS A 111 -14.08 4.86 16.30
CA LYS A 111 -14.12 5.34 17.69
C LYS A 111 -14.57 6.79 17.81
N ARG A 112 -14.15 7.68 16.90
CA ARG A 112 -14.57 9.09 16.88
C ARG A 112 -16.04 9.24 16.50
N LEU A 113 -16.50 8.49 15.50
CA LEU A 113 -17.91 8.46 15.09
C LEU A 113 -18.78 7.83 16.18
N GLY A 114 -18.34 6.73 16.79
CA GLY A 114 -19.02 6.09 17.92
C GLY A 114 -19.06 6.98 19.17
N GLY A 115 -17.98 7.71 19.45
CA GLY A 115 -17.93 8.69 20.54
C GLY A 115 -18.79 9.94 20.29
N GLN A 116 -18.86 10.43 19.04
CA GLN A 116 -19.76 11.54 18.67
C GLN A 116 -21.25 11.14 18.76
N LEU A 117 -21.59 9.89 18.51
CA LEU A 117 -22.96 9.39 18.69
C LEU A 117 -23.33 9.22 20.18
N GLN A 118 -22.35 9.02 21.07
CA GLN A 118 -22.59 8.89 22.52
C GLN A 118 -22.63 10.24 23.27
N HIS A 119 -22.10 11.31 22.69
CA HIS A 119 -22.10 12.65 23.32
C HIS A 119 -23.30 13.53 22.93
N ASN A 120 -24.16 13.04 22.03
CA ASN A 120 -25.41 13.69 21.62
C ASN A 120 -26.67 12.96 22.16
N GLY A 121 -26.52 12.22 23.27
CA GLY A 121 -27.61 11.54 23.99
C GLY A 121 -27.88 12.18 25.33
#